data_AF-A0A229UHQ0-F1
#
_entry.id   AF-A0A229UHQ0-F1
#
_cell.length_a   1.000
_cell.length_b   1.000
_cell.length_c   1.000
_cell.angle_alpha   90.00
_cell.angle_beta   90.00
_cell.angle_gamma   90.00
#
_symmetry.space_group_name_H-M   'P 1'
#
loop_
_entity.id
_entity.type
_entity.pdbx_description
1 polymer ?
#
loop_
_entity_poly.entity_id
_entity_poly.type
_entity_poly.pdbx_seq_one_letter_code
_entity_poly.pdbx_strand_id
1 'polypeptide(L)'
;MGTLAVIFGAVSFFWLRFKKKLTSKSPLVKRLAKGLYKVHQVSGWAALLLVAAHGVYYLITKLHDDKIFSGLAAFAILLAIGGYGWFIRRYRTHPWMRKVHMTLSIVWIPALVLHAGGSAIITVLVTAVLWGTVGLVEKASRTHSAVHEA
;
A
#
# COMPACT_ATOMS: atom_id res chain seq x y z
N MET A 1 -12.29 14.08 -3.05
CA MET A 1 -11.35 13.92 -1.93
C MET A 1 -10.85 12.47 -1.74
N GLY A 2 -11.64 11.42 -2.03
CA GLY A 2 -11.21 10.02 -1.84
C GLY A 2 -10.05 9.52 -2.72
N THR A 3 -9.85 10.07 -3.91
CA THR A 3 -8.82 9.62 -4.88
C THR A 3 -7.40 9.67 -4.31
N LEU A 4 -7.06 10.71 -3.54
CA LEU A 4 -5.72 10.85 -2.94
C LEU A 4 -5.46 9.75 -1.90
N ALA A 5 -6.45 9.39 -1.09
CA ALA A 5 -6.33 8.30 -0.12
C ALA A 5 -6.05 6.96 -0.81
N VAL A 6 -6.67 6.71 -1.96
CA VAL A 6 -6.43 5.50 -2.76
C VAL A 6 -5.03 5.50 -3.38
N ILE A 7 -4.55 6.65 -3.90
CA ILE A 7 -3.20 6.79 -4.44
C ILE A 7 -2.14 6.54 -3.35
N PHE A 8 -2.30 7.09 -2.15
CA PHE A 8 -1.36 6.85 -1.04
C PHE A 8 -1.40 5.40 -0.55
N GLY A 9 -2.57 4.75 -0.55
CA GLY A 9 -2.70 3.31 -0.28
C GLY A 9 -1.97 2.45 -1.30
N ALA A 10 -2.09 2.79 -2.59
CA ALA A 10 -1.43 2.14 -3.70
C ALA A 10 0.11 2.24 -3.64
N VAL A 11 0.65 3.44 -3.39
CA VAL A 11 2.10 3.67 -3.22
C VAL A 11 2.63 2.86 -2.02
N SER A 12 1.83 2.72 -0.97
CA SER A 12 2.20 1.90 0.19
C SER A 12 2.36 0.41 -0.20
N PHE A 13 1.61 -0.09 -1.17
CA PHE A 13 1.72 -1.49 -1.59
C PHE A 13 3.05 -1.78 -2.33
N PHE A 14 3.63 -0.79 -3.04
CA PHE A 14 4.90 -0.89 -3.76
C PHE A 14 6.08 -1.41 -2.88
N TRP A 15 6.00 -1.18 -1.58
CA TRP A 15 6.93 -1.68 -0.58
C TRP A 15 7.12 -3.21 -0.58
N LEU A 16 6.06 -3.97 -0.88
CA LEU A 16 6.05 -5.43 -0.78
C LEU A 16 7.07 -6.12 -1.68
N ARG A 17 7.35 -5.53 -2.84
CA ARG A 17 8.35 -6.01 -3.81
C ARG A 17 9.76 -5.56 -3.43
N PHE A 18 9.90 -4.31 -2.99
CA PHE A 18 11.19 -3.69 -2.69
C PHE A 18 11.81 -4.11 -1.35
N LYS A 19 11.03 -4.70 -0.42
CA LYS A 19 11.60 -5.22 0.83
C LYS A 19 12.69 -6.28 0.60
N LYS A 20 12.57 -7.08 -0.47
CA LYS A 20 13.57 -8.10 -0.85
C LYS A 20 14.86 -7.50 -1.41
N LYS A 21 14.85 -6.21 -1.79
CA LYS A 21 15.99 -5.48 -2.37
C LYS A 21 16.83 -4.77 -1.29
N LEU A 22 16.37 -4.70 -0.04
CA LEU A 22 17.13 -4.16 1.10
C LEU A 22 18.39 -4.98 1.44
N THR A 23 18.38 -6.27 1.10
CA THR A 23 19.50 -7.22 1.25
C THR A 23 20.39 -7.32 0.02
N SER A 24 20.16 -6.52 -1.04
CA SER A 24 21.00 -6.48 -2.23
C SER A 24 22.42 -5.97 -1.91
N LYS A 25 23.44 -6.58 -2.53
CA LYS A 25 24.85 -6.15 -2.43
C LYS A 25 25.10 -4.80 -3.12
N SER A 26 24.21 -4.36 -4.02
CA SER A 26 24.34 -3.07 -4.72
C SER A 26 23.93 -1.89 -3.81
N PRO A 27 24.80 -0.90 -3.57
CA PRO A 27 24.52 0.25 -2.71
C PRO A 27 23.41 1.17 -3.25
N LEU A 28 23.27 1.26 -4.59
CA LEU A 28 22.24 2.08 -5.25
C LEU A 28 20.85 1.48 -5.05
N VAL A 29 20.72 0.16 -5.25
CA VAL A 29 19.49 -0.60 -4.99
C VAL A 29 19.08 -0.51 -3.52
N LYS A 30 20.06 -0.55 -2.60
CA LYS A 30 19.82 -0.41 -1.16
C LYS A 30 19.35 1.00 -0.77
N ARG A 31 19.86 2.06 -1.42
CA ARG A 31 19.40 3.45 -1.22
C ARG A 31 17.97 3.63 -1.71
N LEU A 32 17.64 3.16 -2.91
CA LEU A 32 16.28 3.22 -3.46
C LEU A 32 15.29 2.45 -2.57
N ALA A 33 15.65 1.25 -2.12
CA ALA A 33 14.81 0.47 -1.20
C ALA A 33 14.57 1.19 0.14
N LYS A 34 15.59 1.87 0.71
CA LYS A 34 15.41 2.69 1.92
C LYS A 34 14.55 3.93 1.67
N GLY A 35 14.65 4.56 0.50
CA GLY A 35 13.79 5.68 0.11
C GLY A 35 12.33 5.26 0.04
N LEU A 36 12.05 4.17 -0.67
CA LEU A 36 10.71 3.59 -0.78
C LEU A 36 10.14 3.15 0.56
N TYR A 37 10.98 2.65 1.49
CA TYR A 37 10.55 2.36 2.86
C TYR A 37 10.01 3.61 3.57
N LYS A 38 10.75 4.72 3.47
CA LYS A 38 10.32 6.00 4.06
C LYS A 38 9.04 6.50 3.42
N VAL A 39 8.95 6.45 2.09
CA VAL A 39 7.75 6.85 1.34
C VAL A 39 6.55 6.01 1.76
N HIS A 40 6.67 4.68 1.80
CA HIS A 40 5.62 3.77 2.28
C HIS A 40 5.13 4.12 3.68
N GLN A 41 6.06 4.40 4.59
CA GLN A 41 5.71 4.74 5.96
C GLN A 41 4.94 6.06 6.01
N VAL A 42 5.39 7.09 5.30
CA VAL A 42 4.72 8.40 5.24
C VAL A 42 3.37 8.29 4.55
N SER A 43 3.29 7.58 3.41
CA SER A 43 2.06 7.39 2.66
C SER A 43 1.02 6.59 3.45
N GLY A 44 1.43 5.61 4.25
CA GLY A 44 0.54 4.87 5.13
C GLY A 44 -0.13 5.76 6.18
N TRP A 45 0.64 6.63 6.85
CA TRP A 45 0.09 7.59 7.82
C TRP A 45 -0.79 8.66 7.15
N ALA A 46 -0.36 9.17 5.99
CA ALA A 46 -1.14 10.14 5.22
C ALA A 46 -2.48 9.54 4.77
N ALA A 47 -2.49 8.30 4.27
CA ALA A 47 -3.70 7.59 3.90
C ALA A 47 -4.64 7.43 5.11
N LEU A 48 -4.11 7.04 6.26
CA LEU A 48 -4.90 6.87 7.49
C LEU A 48 -5.56 8.19 7.93
N LEU A 49 -4.82 9.31 7.91
CA LEU A 49 -5.36 10.63 8.22
C LEU A 49 -6.44 11.08 7.21
N LEU A 50 -6.18 10.92 5.92
CA LEU A 50 -7.13 11.31 4.87
C LEU A 50 -8.42 10.49 4.92
N VAL A 51 -8.33 9.16 5.13
CA VAL A 51 -9.50 8.30 5.27
C VAL A 51 -10.26 8.62 6.55
N ALA A 52 -9.57 8.90 7.67
CA ALA A 52 -10.22 9.32 8.91
C ALA A 52 -10.99 10.64 8.73
N ALA A 53 -10.36 11.66 8.14
CA ALA A 53 -11.02 12.94 7.86
C ALA A 53 -12.21 12.78 6.90
N HIS A 54 -12.05 11.96 5.86
CA HIS A 54 -13.12 11.63 4.94
C HIS A 54 -14.29 10.92 5.64
N GLY A 55 -14.00 9.92 6.48
CA GLY A 55 -15.01 9.20 7.26
C GLY A 55 -15.76 10.10 8.23
N VAL A 56 -15.05 10.95 8.98
CA VAL A 56 -15.67 11.92 9.91
C VAL A 56 -16.57 12.90 9.16
N TYR A 57 -16.14 13.42 8.01
CA TYR A 57 -16.95 14.31 7.19
C TYR A 57 -18.27 13.64 6.77
N TYR A 58 -18.23 12.39 6.29
CA TYR A 58 -19.43 11.68 5.86
C TYR A 58 -20.32 11.24 7.02
N LEU A 59 -19.74 10.90 8.18
CA LEU A 59 -20.51 10.63 9.39
C LEU A 59 -21.29 11.86 9.83
N ILE A 60 -20.73 13.06 9.74
CA ILE A 60 -21.43 14.28 10.17
C ILE A 60 -22.42 14.77 9.10
N THR A 61 -22.08 14.68 7.82
CA THR A 61 -22.85 15.30 6.73
C THR A 61 -23.84 14.37 6.05
N LYS A 62 -23.67 13.04 6.13
CA LYS A 62 -24.43 12.04 5.37
C LYS A 62 -24.68 10.75 6.16
N LEU A 63 -25.10 10.88 7.42
CA LEU A 63 -25.32 9.77 8.38
C LEU A 63 -26.25 8.63 7.90
N HIS A 64 -27.11 8.88 6.91
CA HIS A 64 -28.06 7.91 6.37
C HIS A 64 -27.61 7.26 5.04
N ASP A 65 -26.36 7.49 4.63
CA ASP A 65 -25.78 6.87 3.42
C ASP A 65 -25.50 5.38 3.68
N ASP A 66 -26.01 4.52 2.80
CA ASP A 66 -25.88 3.06 2.88
C ASP A 66 -24.42 2.59 2.76
N LYS A 67 -23.54 3.43 2.20
CA LYS A 67 -22.12 3.14 2.07
C LYS A 67 -21.32 3.36 3.35
N ILE A 68 -21.90 3.93 4.40
CA ILE A 68 -21.20 4.17 5.69
C ILE A 68 -20.64 2.86 6.25
N PHE A 69 -21.40 1.76 6.23
CA PHE A 69 -20.95 0.49 6.78
C PHE A 69 -19.77 -0.11 6.01
N SER A 70 -19.81 -0.05 4.68
CA SER A 70 -18.69 -0.49 3.84
C SER A 70 -17.43 0.37 4.05
N GLY A 71 -17.61 1.67 4.28
CA GLY A 71 -16.51 2.61 4.56
C GLY A 71 -15.90 2.39 5.93
N LEU A 72 -16.73 2.16 6.94
CA LEU A 72 -16.29 1.85 8.30
C LEU A 72 -15.52 0.52 8.35
N ALA A 73 -15.99 -0.50 7.63
CA ALA A 73 -15.28 -1.78 7.50
C ALA A 73 -13.91 -1.61 6.81
N ALA A 74 -13.85 -0.87 5.70
CA ALA A 74 -12.58 -0.58 5.02
C ALA A 74 -11.63 0.25 5.89
N PHE A 75 -12.15 1.20 6.67
CA PHE A 75 -11.37 2.00 7.61
C PHE A 75 -10.86 1.17 8.80
N ALA A 76 -11.66 0.28 9.36
CA ALA A 76 -11.24 -0.61 10.44
C ALA A 76 -10.07 -1.52 10.00
N ILE A 77 -10.11 -2.05 8.79
CA ILE A 77 -8.98 -2.81 8.22
C ILE A 77 -7.74 -1.91 8.06
N LEU A 78 -7.91 -0.67 7.56
CA LEU A 78 -6.79 0.27 7.43
C LEU A 78 -6.15 0.64 8.78
N LEU A 79 -6.98 0.85 9.81
CA LEU A 79 -6.52 1.08 11.18
C LEU A 79 -5.71 -0.12 11.69
N ALA A 80 -6.19 -1.34 11.45
CA ALA A 80 -5.44 -2.55 11.81
C ALA A 80 -4.09 -2.63 11.07
N ILE A 81 -4.06 -2.35 9.76
CA ILE A 81 -2.81 -2.29 8.98
C ILE A 81 -1.83 -1.28 9.61
N GLY A 82 -2.30 -0.06 9.90
CA GLY A 82 -1.50 1.01 10.52
C GLY A 82 -0.97 0.61 11.89
N GLY A 83 -1.82 0.02 12.74
CA GLY A 83 -1.45 -0.51 14.05
C GLY A 83 -0.35 -1.56 13.94
N TYR A 84 -0.55 -2.60 13.14
CA TYR A 84 0.48 -3.64 12.90
C TYR A 84 1.77 -3.04 12.31
N GLY A 85 1.68 -2.04 11.44
CA GLY A 85 2.84 -1.31 10.89
C GLY A 85 3.63 -0.59 11.98
N TRP A 86 2.95 0.07 12.91
CA TRP A 86 3.57 0.71 14.08
C TRP A 86 4.23 -0.32 15.01
N PHE A 87 3.55 -1.42 15.32
CA PHE A 87 4.09 -2.47 16.18
C PHE A 87 5.35 -3.13 15.58
N ILE A 88 5.37 -3.42 14.27
CA ILE A 88 6.54 -3.98 13.57
C ILE A 88 7.76 -3.05 13.74
N ARG A 89 7.57 -1.73 13.69
CA ARG A 89 8.65 -0.75 13.86
C ARG A 89 9.11 -0.67 15.32
N ARG A 90 8.17 -0.70 16.27
CA ARG A 90 8.44 -0.46 17.70
C ARG A 90 9.06 -1.64 18.43
N TYR A 91 8.62 -2.86 18.10
CA TYR A 91 9.00 -4.07 18.83
C TYR A 91 9.93 -5.01 18.03
N ARG A 92 10.37 -4.61 16.81
CA ARG A 92 11.27 -5.40 15.93
C ARG A 92 10.85 -6.87 15.84
N THR A 93 9.56 -7.09 15.68
CA THR A 93 8.90 -8.33 16.10
C THR A 93 8.74 -9.38 15.01
N HIS A 94 8.44 -10.58 15.52
CA HIS A 94 8.11 -11.86 14.90
C HIS A 94 7.62 -11.82 13.43
N PRO A 95 8.04 -12.77 12.58
CA PRO A 95 7.60 -12.88 11.19
C PRO A 95 6.08 -12.96 11.01
N TRP A 96 5.35 -13.42 12.03
CA TRP A 96 3.89 -13.45 12.05
C TRP A 96 3.25 -12.06 11.92
N MET A 97 3.74 -11.03 12.63
CA MET A 97 3.16 -9.68 12.54
C MET A 97 3.27 -9.11 11.13
N ARG A 98 4.38 -9.43 10.44
CA ARG A 98 4.59 -9.06 9.03
C ARG A 98 3.66 -9.82 8.10
N LYS A 99 3.33 -11.08 8.40
CA LYS A 99 2.31 -11.84 7.66
C LYS A 99 0.93 -11.23 7.85
N VAL A 100 0.54 -10.90 9.09
CA VAL A 100 -0.77 -10.29 9.36
C VAL A 100 -0.91 -8.93 8.67
N HIS A 101 0.09 -8.05 8.79
CA HIS A 101 0.09 -6.76 8.09
C HIS A 101 -0.06 -6.93 6.56
N MET A 102 0.62 -7.93 5.99
CA MET A 102 0.51 -8.26 4.56
C MET A 102 -0.88 -8.78 4.19
N THR A 103 -1.41 -9.75 4.95
CA THR A 103 -2.74 -10.33 4.71
C THR A 103 -3.82 -9.25 4.81
N LEU A 104 -3.78 -8.40 5.84
CA LEU A 104 -4.70 -7.28 5.98
C LEU A 104 -4.60 -6.33 4.78
N SER A 105 -3.39 -6.04 4.30
CA SER A 105 -3.21 -5.18 3.12
C SER A 105 -3.82 -5.78 1.86
N ILE A 106 -3.79 -7.11 1.69
CA ILE A 106 -4.44 -7.79 0.57
C ILE A 106 -5.96 -7.74 0.70
N VAL A 107 -6.51 -8.02 1.89
CA VAL A 107 -7.96 -8.00 2.16
C VAL A 107 -8.54 -6.58 2.09
N TRP A 108 -7.73 -5.56 2.37
CA TRP A 108 -8.15 -4.18 2.27
C TRP A 108 -8.48 -3.75 0.84
N ILE A 109 -7.81 -4.31 -0.18
CA ILE A 109 -8.05 -3.97 -1.60
C ILE A 109 -9.51 -4.26 -2.03
N PRO A 110 -10.05 -5.49 -1.88
CA PRO A 110 -11.43 -5.76 -2.24
C PRO A 110 -12.41 -4.95 -1.37
N ALA A 111 -12.13 -4.74 -0.08
CA ALA A 111 -12.97 -3.88 0.77
C ALA A 111 -13.03 -2.43 0.23
N LEU A 112 -11.90 -1.91 -0.26
CA LEU A 112 -11.82 -0.59 -0.88
C LEU A 112 -12.62 -0.51 -2.19
N VAL A 113 -12.56 -1.56 -3.01
CA VAL A 113 -13.32 -1.67 -4.27
C VAL A 113 -14.82 -1.69 -3.99
N LEU A 114 -15.27 -2.48 -3.00
CA LEU A 114 -16.68 -2.53 -2.61
C LEU A 114 -17.18 -1.18 -2.10
N HIS A 115 -16.36 -0.44 -1.35
CA HIS A 115 -16.73 0.86 -0.81
C HIS A 115 -16.77 1.98 -1.87
N ALA A 116 -15.69 2.14 -2.66
CA ALA A 116 -15.51 3.27 -3.57
C ALA A 116 -15.97 3.02 -5.02
N GLY A 117 -16.41 1.80 -5.34
CA GLY A 117 -16.96 1.43 -6.65
C GLY A 117 -15.96 1.66 -7.80
N GLY A 118 -16.44 2.14 -8.95
CA GLY A 118 -15.63 2.33 -10.17
C GLY A 118 -14.36 3.19 -10.00
N SER A 119 -14.38 4.17 -9.09
CA SER A 119 -13.22 5.04 -8.83
C SER A 119 -12.04 4.31 -8.15
N ALA A 120 -12.34 3.32 -7.30
CA ALA A 120 -11.33 2.43 -6.74
C ALA A 120 -10.79 1.44 -7.77
N ILE A 121 -11.63 0.96 -8.69
CA ILE A 121 -11.20 0.06 -9.77
C ILE A 121 -10.14 0.72 -10.64
N ILE A 122 -10.35 1.96 -11.08
CA ILE A 122 -9.35 2.69 -11.90
C ILE A 122 -8.04 2.85 -11.13
N THR A 123 -8.08 3.21 -9.86
CA THR A 123 -6.86 3.43 -9.08
C THR A 123 -6.12 2.12 -8.80
N VAL A 124 -6.84 1.03 -8.52
CA VAL A 124 -6.27 -0.32 -8.37
C VAL A 124 -5.67 -0.78 -9.70
N LEU A 125 -6.34 -0.58 -10.83
CA LEU A 125 -5.84 -0.93 -12.15
C LEU A 125 -4.61 -0.12 -12.54
N VAL A 126 -4.60 1.20 -12.36
CA VAL A 126 -3.43 2.05 -12.60
C VAL A 126 -2.26 1.60 -11.73
N THR A 127 -2.51 1.27 -10.46
CA THR A 127 -1.49 0.75 -9.55
C THR A 127 -0.98 -0.63 -10.00
N ALA A 128 -1.87 -1.51 -10.44
CA ALA A 128 -1.54 -2.84 -10.94
C ALA A 128 -0.77 -2.79 -12.28
N VAL A 129 -1.11 -1.85 -13.16
CA VAL A 129 -0.39 -1.59 -14.42
C VAL A 129 0.99 -1.01 -14.13
N LEU A 130 1.11 -0.03 -13.24
CA LEU A 130 2.40 0.47 -12.76
C LEU A 130 3.24 -0.64 -12.11
N TRP A 131 2.59 -1.57 -11.41
CA TRP A 131 3.23 -2.79 -10.89
C TRP A 131 3.72 -3.74 -11.99
N GLY A 132 2.90 -3.97 -13.03
CA GLY A 132 3.24 -4.81 -14.16
C GLY A 132 4.41 -4.25 -14.97
N THR A 133 4.39 -2.95 -15.26
CA THR A 133 5.44 -2.28 -16.03
C THR A 133 6.78 -2.28 -15.28
N VAL A 134 6.78 -2.00 -13.98
CA VAL A 134 8.00 -2.10 -13.15
C VAL A 134 8.52 -3.55 -13.13
N GLY A 135 7.64 -4.55 -13.07
CA GLY A 135 8.02 -5.96 -13.16
C GLY A 135 8.64 -6.37 -14.50
N LEU A 136 8.12 -5.83 -15.61
CA LEU A 136 8.64 -6.07 -16.96
C LEU A 136 9.99 -5.39 -17.19
N VAL A 137 10.15 -4.14 -16.73
CA VAL A 137 11.43 -3.41 -16.78
C VAL A 137 12.51 -4.14 -15.97
N GLU A 138 12.18 -4.63 -14.77
CA GLU A 138 13.12 -5.43 -13.98
C GLU A 138 13.51 -6.74 -14.67
N LYS A 139 12.57 -7.39 -15.37
CA LYS A 139 12.86 -8.63 -16.12
C LYS A 139 13.80 -8.32 -17.29
N ALA A 140 13.53 -7.26 -18.04
CA ALA A 140 14.35 -6.81 -19.16
C ALA A 140 15.78 -6.42 -18.72
N SER A 141 15.93 -5.68 -17.62
CA SER A 141 17.26 -5.31 -17.11
C SER A 141 18.09 -6.52 -16.64
N ARG A 142 17.47 -7.58 -16.09
CA ARG A 142 18.19 -8.81 -15.73
C ARG A 142 18.64 -9.61 -16.94
N THR A 143 17.81 -9.65 -17.99
CA THR A 143 18.17 -10.27 -19.25
C THR A 143 19.34 -9.53 -19.91
N HIS A 144 19.34 -8.19 -19.87
CA HIS A 144 20.43 -7.38 -20.43
C HIS A 144 21.77 -7.53 -19.68
N SER A 145 21.74 -7.68 -18.34
CA SER A 145 22.96 -7.94 -17.56
C SER A 145 23.52 -9.35 -17.78
N ALA A 146 22.66 -10.35 -17.99
CA ALA A 146 23.09 -11.72 -18.26
C ALA A 146 23.72 -11.90 -19.67
N VAL A 147 23.36 -11.05 -20.63
CA VAL A 147 23.92 -11.04 -22.00
C VAL A 147 25.28 -10.33 -22.05
N HIS A 148 25.60 -9.46 -21.09
CA HIS A 148 26.88 -8.74 -21.04
C HIS A 148 27.96 -9.45 -20.20
N GLU A 149 27.59 -10.48 -19.44
CA GLU A 149 28.50 -11.34 -18.66
C GLU A 149 28.75 -12.72 -19.31
N ALA A 150 28.12 -13.00 -20.45
CA ALA A 150 28.29 -14.22 -21.26
C ALA A 150 29.12 -13.92 -22.52
#